data_AF-A0A151IN27-F1
#
_entry.id   AF-A0A151IN27-F1
#
_cell.length_a   1.000
_cell.length_b   1.000
_cell.length_c   1.000
_cell.angle_alpha   90.00
_cell.angle_beta   90.00
_cell.angle_gamma   90.00
#
_symmetry.space_group_name_H-M   'P 1'
#
loop_
_entity.id
_entity.type
_entity.pdbx_description
1 polymer ?
#
loop_
_entity_poly.entity_id
_entity_poly.type
_entity_poly.pdbx_seq_one_letter_code
_entity_poly.pdbx_strand_id
1 'polypeptide(L)'
;MSDKSKYQGYKGKQGDRSASKKPTKSRNRPQNRYESEATDPVGTSAKKLKLSENVRDIEVDTSFGYRLINFVCVFSAISSVVKCKVCNSDVTFTESSIRGLGFKIVVSCKKCPQTQIPNSPLIDNRAYDINRRIIVAIRLLGVGLHGIKKFCAFMELPRPIFHSFYDKVITIICEATQRVCAKSMRNAVKIEKEENARKGLSTELIVSGDGSWRKRGFSSLFGLVSLIGWNSGKVIDILIKSSYCKACEFWNKKAKATNTLDDYSHKSHLPELVFKAIKPIYEELSRDDLLNRCLGGFTQNNNESFNATVWAIAPKCISSGKTVLDIAGNLAVCTFNDGISSVMEVIRQLGMTVGTNCYNFCIEADEQRIDFSERSLTKAAKTARMASKSTRKEDEELNINLEGQLYGAGIAD
;
A
#
# COMPACT_ATOMS: atom_id res chain seq x y z
N MET A 1 -28.46 10.74 81.86
CA MET A 1 -29.33 9.75 81.20
C MET A 1 -28.62 9.28 79.94
N SER A 2 -27.92 8.16 80.08
CA SER A 2 -27.32 7.36 79.02
C SER A 2 -28.38 6.46 78.39
N ASP A 3 -28.32 6.27 77.07
CA ASP A 3 -28.51 4.98 76.34
C ASP A 3 -28.50 5.29 74.83
N LYS A 4 -27.44 4.96 74.09
CA LYS A 4 -27.09 3.66 73.47
C LYS A 4 -28.23 3.04 72.65
N SER A 5 -28.03 2.98 71.34
CA SER A 5 -28.51 1.86 70.51
C SER A 5 -27.48 1.53 69.43
N LYS A 6 -26.81 0.39 69.63
CA LYS A 6 -26.02 -0.36 68.65
C LYS A 6 -26.91 -1.49 68.11
N TYR A 7 -26.80 -1.74 66.80
CA TYR A 7 -26.96 -3.01 66.08
C TYR A 7 -28.09 -3.99 66.46
N GLN A 8 -28.96 -4.26 65.48
CA GLN A 8 -29.41 -5.62 65.20
C GLN A 8 -29.39 -5.88 63.69
N GLY A 9 -28.59 -6.87 63.28
CA GLY A 9 -28.62 -7.44 61.95
C GLY A 9 -29.82 -8.38 61.80
N TYR A 10 -30.43 -8.40 60.62
CA TYR A 10 -31.36 -9.45 60.23
C TYR A 10 -30.90 -10.14 58.95
N LYS A 11 -30.73 -11.45 59.08
CA LYS A 11 -30.35 -12.41 58.04
C LYS A 11 -31.38 -12.44 56.91
N GLY A 12 -30.88 -12.75 55.71
CA GLY A 12 -31.60 -12.68 54.45
C GLY A 12 -32.88 -13.51 54.35
N LYS A 13 -33.71 -13.10 53.40
CA LYS A 13 -34.74 -13.93 52.78
C LYS A 13 -34.36 -14.13 51.32
N GLN A 14 -34.09 -15.39 50.95
CA GLN A 14 -34.06 -15.83 49.55
C GLN A 14 -35.45 -15.63 48.95
N GLY A 15 -35.53 -14.82 47.90
CA GLY A 15 -36.67 -14.75 47.00
C GLY A 15 -36.17 -15.02 45.59
N ASP A 16 -36.55 -16.17 45.05
CA ASP A 16 -36.29 -16.58 43.67
C ASP A 16 -36.79 -15.52 42.67
N ARG A 17 -35.88 -14.96 41.88
CA ARG A 17 -36.20 -14.33 40.59
C ARG A 17 -35.09 -14.63 39.59
N SER A 18 -35.42 -15.59 38.71
CA SER A 18 -34.92 -15.81 37.36
C SER A 18 -33.51 -15.34 37.06
N ALA A 19 -32.61 -16.31 36.84
CA ALA A 19 -31.35 -16.10 36.15
C ALA A 19 -31.61 -15.49 34.76
N SER A 20 -31.65 -14.15 34.69
CA SER A 20 -31.48 -13.42 33.45
C SER A 20 -30.10 -13.79 32.94
N LYS A 21 -30.06 -14.59 31.87
CA LYS A 21 -28.83 -14.87 31.14
C LYS A 21 -28.23 -13.53 30.74
N LYS A 22 -27.13 -13.15 31.38
CA LYS A 22 -26.27 -12.06 30.88
C LYS A 22 -26.05 -12.33 29.40
N PRO A 23 -26.33 -11.38 28.48
CA PRO A 23 -25.99 -11.57 27.10
C PRO A 23 -24.49 -11.79 27.04
N THR A 24 -24.10 -12.96 26.53
CA THR A 24 -22.71 -13.29 26.25
C THR A 24 -22.19 -12.21 25.32
N LYS A 25 -21.31 -11.34 25.84
CA LYS A 25 -20.57 -10.37 25.03
C LYS A 25 -19.91 -11.14 23.90
N SER A 26 -20.40 -10.98 22.68
CA SER A 26 -19.61 -11.21 21.49
C SER A 26 -18.46 -10.20 21.57
N ARG A 27 -17.31 -10.63 22.10
CA ARG A 27 -16.06 -9.94 21.81
C ARG A 27 -15.88 -10.10 20.31
N ASN A 28 -16.23 -9.07 19.55
CA ASN A 28 -15.96 -9.04 18.12
C ASN A 28 -14.47 -9.31 17.92
N ARG A 29 -14.19 -10.49 17.34
CA ARG A 29 -12.85 -10.92 16.99
C ARG A 29 -12.33 -9.92 15.95
N PRO A 30 -11.09 -9.42 16.08
CA PRO A 30 -10.47 -8.67 14.99
C PRO A 30 -10.58 -9.50 13.70
N GLN A 31 -10.93 -8.84 12.58
CA GLN A 31 -11.07 -9.50 11.29
C GLN A 31 -9.90 -10.43 11.07
N ASN A 32 -10.21 -11.70 10.81
CA ASN A 32 -9.16 -12.65 10.56
C ASN A 32 -8.54 -12.35 9.19
N ARG A 33 -7.31 -12.84 9.00
CA ARG A 33 -6.52 -12.56 7.81
C ARG A 33 -7.24 -12.89 6.49
N TYR A 34 -8.09 -13.92 6.49
CA TYR A 34 -8.91 -14.32 5.34
C TYR A 34 -9.97 -13.27 4.99
N GLU A 35 -10.65 -12.69 5.99
CA GLU A 35 -11.62 -11.61 5.79
C GLU A 35 -10.95 -10.31 5.29
N SER A 36 -9.73 -10.02 5.76
CA SER A 36 -8.94 -8.89 5.25
C SER A 36 -8.32 -9.12 3.87
N GLU A 37 -8.06 -10.37 3.50
CA GLU A 37 -7.56 -10.75 2.17
C GLU A 37 -8.70 -10.83 1.13
N ALA A 38 -9.95 -11.05 1.56
CA ALA A 38 -11.13 -11.10 0.71
C ALA A 38 -11.75 -9.72 0.38
N THR A 39 -11.27 -8.64 0.99
CA THR A 39 -11.76 -7.28 0.74
C THR A 39 -10.64 -6.36 0.32
N ASP A 40 -10.37 -6.32 -0.99
CA ASP A 40 -9.76 -5.13 -1.58
C ASP A 40 -10.65 -3.91 -1.27
N PRO A 41 -10.07 -2.72 -1.02
CA PRO A 41 -10.86 -1.54 -0.69
C PRO A 41 -11.84 -1.20 -1.82
N VAL A 42 -13.11 -1.58 -1.63
CA VAL A 42 -14.21 -1.39 -2.57
C VAL A 42 -14.62 0.09 -2.59
N GLY A 43 -13.91 0.88 -3.37
CA GLY A 43 -14.31 2.23 -3.76
C GLY A 43 -15.25 2.24 -4.96
N THR A 44 -15.94 3.35 -5.18
CA THR A 44 -16.85 3.68 -6.30
C THR A 44 -16.15 3.59 -7.67
N SER A 45 -15.81 2.38 -8.14
CA SER A 45 -14.72 2.16 -9.09
C SER A 45 -15.15 2.03 -10.56
N ALA A 46 -16.38 1.64 -10.85
CA ALA A 46 -16.83 1.46 -12.24
C ALA A 46 -16.71 2.73 -13.09
N LYS A 47 -16.91 3.92 -12.50
CA LYS A 47 -16.73 5.21 -13.21
C LYS A 47 -15.28 5.54 -13.53
N LYS A 48 -14.32 5.02 -12.76
CA LYS A 48 -12.89 5.38 -12.88
C LYS A 48 -12.20 4.56 -13.98
N LEU A 49 -12.58 3.29 -14.12
CA LEU A 49 -11.99 2.34 -15.07
C LEU A 49 -12.56 2.43 -16.49
N LYS A 50 -13.80 2.94 -16.66
CA LYS A 50 -14.47 3.05 -17.97
C LYS A 50 -13.83 4.05 -18.95
N LEU A 51 -12.72 4.71 -18.60
CA LEU A 51 -12.09 5.79 -19.37
C LEU A 51 -10.61 5.56 -19.72
N SER A 52 -9.99 4.42 -19.35
CA SER A 52 -8.59 4.13 -19.72
C SER A 52 -8.52 3.15 -20.88
N GLU A 53 -8.67 3.65 -22.11
CA GLU A 53 -8.49 2.86 -23.36
C GLU A 53 -7.03 2.38 -23.57
N ASN A 54 -6.07 2.88 -22.79
CA ASN A 54 -4.62 2.68 -22.99
C ASN A 54 -4.06 1.30 -22.59
N VAL A 55 -4.84 0.42 -21.97
CA VAL A 55 -4.34 -0.90 -21.51
C VAL A 55 -4.22 -1.90 -22.68
N ARG A 56 -4.96 -1.68 -23.77
CA ARG A 56 -5.04 -2.62 -24.91
C ARG A 56 -3.79 -2.67 -25.79
N ASP A 57 -2.85 -1.74 -25.64
CA ASP A 57 -1.63 -1.64 -26.45
C ASP A 57 -0.38 -2.27 -25.80
N ILE A 58 -0.55 -2.99 -24.69
CA ILE A 58 0.59 -3.62 -24.01
C ILE A 58 0.99 -4.89 -24.75
N GLU A 59 2.20 -4.89 -25.30
CA GLU A 59 2.82 -6.07 -25.90
C GLU A 59 3.04 -7.16 -24.84
N VAL A 60 2.41 -8.32 -25.03
CA VAL A 60 2.49 -9.49 -24.16
C VAL A 60 3.31 -10.58 -24.83
N ASP A 61 4.36 -11.05 -24.15
CA ASP A 61 5.13 -12.21 -24.60
C ASP A 61 4.52 -13.49 -24.04
N THR A 62 3.89 -14.28 -24.91
CA THR A 62 3.24 -15.55 -24.55
C THR A 62 4.23 -16.68 -24.26
N SER A 63 5.49 -16.54 -24.69
CA SER A 63 6.56 -17.51 -24.44
C SER A 63 7.28 -17.26 -23.11
N PHE A 64 7.12 -16.06 -22.53
CA PHE A 64 7.78 -15.67 -21.31
C PHE A 64 7.08 -16.21 -20.05
N GLY A 65 7.83 -16.89 -19.19
CA GLY A 65 7.33 -17.32 -17.90
C GLY A 65 8.41 -17.89 -16.97
N TYR A 66 8.17 -17.75 -15.66
CA TYR A 66 9.01 -18.34 -14.63
C TYR A 66 8.37 -19.61 -14.05
N ARG A 67 9.22 -20.55 -13.63
CA ARG A 67 8.85 -21.74 -12.85
C ARG A 67 9.84 -21.91 -11.71
N LEU A 68 9.34 -22.28 -10.54
CA LEU A 68 10.18 -22.71 -9.43
C LEU A 68 10.49 -24.19 -9.62
N ILE A 69 11.78 -24.51 -9.72
CA ILE A 69 12.26 -25.87 -9.89
C ILE A 69 13.38 -26.16 -8.89
N ASN A 70 13.46 -27.39 -8.40
CA ASN A 70 14.63 -27.84 -7.67
C ASN A 70 15.76 -28.12 -8.66
N PHE A 71 16.81 -27.29 -8.63
CA PHE A 71 17.91 -27.36 -9.59
C PHE A 71 18.56 -28.75 -9.61
N VAL A 72 18.91 -29.30 -8.44
CA VAL A 72 19.59 -30.60 -8.34
C VAL A 72 18.69 -31.72 -8.86
N CYS A 73 17.43 -31.78 -8.44
CA CYS A 73 16.50 -32.82 -8.89
C CYS A 73 16.32 -32.81 -10.41
N VAL A 74 16.04 -31.63 -10.98
CA VAL A 74 15.75 -31.50 -12.41
C VAL A 74 17.01 -31.72 -13.25
N PHE A 75 18.11 -31.02 -12.95
CA PHE A 75 19.28 -31.07 -13.81
C PHE A 75 20.12 -32.33 -13.63
N SER A 76 20.05 -33.02 -12.49
CA SER A 76 20.65 -34.36 -12.35
C SER A 76 19.87 -35.41 -13.15
N ALA A 77 18.53 -35.33 -13.15
CA ALA A 77 17.70 -36.22 -13.98
C ALA A 77 17.89 -35.93 -15.48
N ILE A 78 18.02 -34.67 -15.88
CA ILE A 78 18.32 -34.32 -17.28
C ILE A 78 19.70 -34.83 -17.68
N SER A 79 20.71 -34.71 -16.81
CA SER A 79 22.08 -35.18 -17.06
C SER A 79 22.16 -36.67 -17.43
N SER A 80 21.27 -37.52 -16.90
CA SER A 80 21.26 -38.96 -17.22
C SER A 80 20.61 -39.31 -18.55
N VAL A 81 19.83 -38.40 -19.15
CA VAL A 81 19.08 -38.63 -20.40
C VAL A 81 19.57 -37.79 -21.58
N VAL A 82 20.56 -36.91 -21.38
CA VAL A 82 21.13 -36.07 -22.44
C VAL A 82 22.63 -36.33 -22.62
N LYS A 83 23.13 -36.17 -23.85
CA LYS A 83 24.55 -36.29 -24.20
C LYS A 83 25.03 -35.07 -24.97
N CYS A 84 26.34 -34.84 -24.94
CA CYS A 84 26.97 -33.77 -25.71
C CYS A 84 26.77 -34.03 -27.21
N LYS A 85 26.13 -33.10 -27.92
CA LYS A 85 25.89 -33.22 -29.36
C LYS A 85 27.17 -33.35 -30.20
N VAL A 86 28.30 -32.82 -29.72
CA VAL A 86 29.57 -32.78 -30.48
C VAL A 86 30.37 -34.08 -30.33
N CYS A 87 30.57 -34.55 -29.08
CA CYS A 87 31.46 -35.70 -28.81
C CYS A 87 30.76 -36.92 -28.19
N ASN A 88 29.43 -36.88 -28.08
CA ASN A 88 28.56 -37.94 -27.53
C ASN A 88 28.94 -38.40 -26.10
N SER A 89 29.70 -37.59 -25.36
CA SER A 89 30.07 -37.85 -23.96
C SER A 89 29.03 -37.27 -23.01
N ASP A 90 29.07 -37.71 -21.75
CA ASP A 90 28.14 -37.26 -20.72
C ASP A 90 28.30 -35.76 -20.43
N VAL A 91 27.19 -35.15 -20.01
CA VAL A 91 27.06 -33.72 -19.73
C VAL A 91 26.61 -33.53 -18.29
N THR A 92 27.22 -32.58 -17.60
CA THR A 92 26.83 -32.17 -16.25
C THR A 92 26.34 -30.72 -16.24
N PHE A 93 25.51 -30.39 -15.24
CA PHE A 93 24.93 -29.07 -15.06
C PHE A 93 25.36 -28.49 -13.71
N THR A 94 25.82 -27.25 -13.72
CA THR A 94 26.17 -26.50 -12.50
C THR A 94 25.68 -25.06 -12.60
N GLU A 95 25.73 -24.33 -11.49
CA GLU A 95 25.40 -22.91 -11.45
C GLU A 95 26.66 -22.05 -11.49
N SER A 96 26.58 -20.88 -12.12
CA SER A 96 27.64 -19.87 -12.07
C SER A 96 27.07 -18.45 -12.11
N SER A 97 27.93 -17.46 -11.86
CA SER A 97 27.57 -16.04 -11.97
C SER A 97 26.33 -15.66 -11.16
N ILE A 98 26.16 -16.26 -9.98
CA ILE A 98 25.01 -16.05 -9.10
C ILE A 98 25.01 -14.60 -8.62
N ARG A 99 23.95 -13.87 -8.95
CA ARG A 99 23.70 -12.48 -8.57
C ARG A 99 22.27 -12.40 -8.11
N GLY A 100 22.07 -12.72 -6.84
CA GLY A 100 20.73 -12.79 -6.30
C GLY A 100 19.98 -14.01 -6.77
N LEU A 101 18.76 -13.82 -7.28
CA LEU A 101 17.97 -14.90 -7.90
C LEU A 101 18.37 -15.18 -9.36
N GLY A 102 19.20 -14.33 -9.95
CA GLY A 102 19.71 -14.53 -11.28
C GLY A 102 21.04 -15.29 -11.28
N PHE A 103 21.18 -16.27 -12.16
CA PHE A 103 22.38 -17.10 -12.32
C PHE A 103 22.46 -17.65 -13.74
N LYS A 104 23.59 -18.28 -14.07
CA LYS A 104 23.78 -19.01 -15.33
C LYS A 104 23.84 -20.50 -15.05
N ILE A 105 23.08 -21.27 -15.82
CA ILE A 105 23.19 -22.72 -15.92
C ILE A 105 24.41 -22.99 -16.81
N VAL A 106 25.38 -23.72 -16.27
CA VAL A 106 26.60 -24.13 -16.98
C VAL A 106 26.44 -25.57 -17.40
N VAL A 107 26.42 -25.78 -18.71
CA VAL A 107 26.40 -27.10 -19.33
C VAL A 107 27.84 -27.50 -19.62
N SER A 108 28.34 -28.53 -18.95
CA SER A 108 29.74 -28.95 -18.98
C SER A 108 29.90 -30.31 -19.63
N CYS A 109 30.87 -30.43 -20.54
CA CYS A 109 31.32 -31.68 -21.12
C CYS A 109 32.84 -31.78 -20.97
N LYS A 110 33.37 -32.96 -20.62
CA LYS A 110 34.82 -33.14 -20.40
C LYS A 110 35.69 -32.84 -21.62
N LYS A 111 35.13 -32.98 -22.83
CA LYS A 111 35.87 -32.88 -24.10
C LYS A 111 35.48 -31.67 -24.95
N CYS A 112 34.51 -30.86 -24.52
CA CYS A 112 33.98 -29.75 -25.30
C CYS A 112 33.86 -28.48 -24.46
N PRO A 113 33.89 -27.29 -25.07
CA PRO A 113 33.67 -26.02 -24.37
C PRO A 113 32.35 -25.99 -23.60
N GLN A 114 32.36 -25.32 -22.45
CA GLN A 114 31.17 -25.13 -21.64
C GLN A 114 30.20 -24.16 -22.31
N THR A 115 28.90 -24.43 -22.19
CA THR A 115 27.84 -23.51 -22.61
C THR A 115 27.20 -22.88 -21.38
N GLN A 116 26.94 -21.58 -21.43
CA GLN A 116 26.28 -20.85 -20.33
C GLN A 116 24.92 -20.33 -20.78
N ILE A 117 23.89 -20.66 -20.01
CA ILE A 117 22.50 -20.27 -20.28
C ILE A 117 22.00 -19.44 -19.10
N PRO A 118 21.62 -18.16 -19.28
CA PRO A 118 21.08 -17.37 -18.19
C PRO A 118 19.69 -17.89 -17.77
N ASN A 119 19.41 -17.95 -16.47
CA ASN A 119 18.10 -18.36 -15.96
C ASN A 119 17.01 -17.27 -16.08
N SER A 120 17.43 -16.05 -16.39
CA SER A 120 16.60 -14.85 -16.50
C SER A 120 17.25 -13.90 -17.53
N PRO A 121 16.47 -13.20 -18.36
CA PRO A 121 16.96 -12.14 -19.21
C PRO A 121 17.76 -11.08 -18.45
N LEU A 122 18.75 -10.50 -19.12
CA LEU A 122 19.53 -9.38 -18.61
C LEU A 122 18.92 -8.06 -19.08
N ILE A 123 18.68 -7.16 -18.15
CA ILE A 123 18.34 -5.77 -18.42
C ILE A 123 19.65 -5.00 -18.62
N ASP A 124 19.76 -4.31 -19.75
CA ASP A 124 20.93 -3.53 -20.19
C ASP A 124 22.25 -4.33 -20.12
N ASN A 125 22.20 -5.65 -20.34
CA ASN A 125 23.33 -6.57 -20.20
C ASN A 125 24.05 -6.54 -18.83
N ARG A 126 23.41 -5.99 -17.78
CA ARG A 126 24.05 -5.77 -16.47
C ARG A 126 23.38 -6.52 -15.33
N ALA A 127 22.04 -6.51 -15.28
CA ALA A 127 21.29 -7.03 -14.14
C ALA A 127 20.17 -7.96 -14.59
N TYR A 128 20.00 -9.09 -13.90
CA TYR A 128 18.92 -10.03 -14.18
C TYR A 128 17.55 -9.43 -13.85
N ASP A 129 16.58 -9.60 -14.74
CA ASP A 129 15.22 -9.04 -14.58
C ASP A 129 14.53 -9.61 -13.34
N ILE A 130 14.75 -10.90 -13.03
CA ILE A 130 14.13 -11.59 -11.89
C ILE A 130 14.37 -10.86 -10.56
N ASN A 131 15.53 -10.20 -10.40
CA ASN A 131 15.85 -9.43 -9.21
C ASN A 131 15.02 -8.14 -9.10
N ARG A 132 14.75 -7.46 -10.22
CA ARG A 132 13.84 -6.30 -10.22
C ARG A 132 12.40 -6.76 -10.02
N ARG A 133 12.01 -7.86 -10.66
CA ARG A 133 10.67 -8.43 -10.62
C ARG A 133 10.23 -8.80 -9.20
N ILE A 134 11.08 -9.50 -8.44
CA ILE A 134 10.74 -9.85 -7.06
C ILE A 134 10.60 -8.62 -6.16
N ILE A 135 11.40 -7.57 -6.38
CA ILE A 135 11.28 -6.32 -5.61
C ILE A 135 9.93 -5.66 -5.89
N VAL A 136 9.55 -5.53 -7.17
CA VAL A 136 8.25 -4.93 -7.56
C VAL A 136 7.09 -5.73 -6.95
N ALA A 137 7.10 -7.06 -7.10
CA ALA A 137 6.06 -7.93 -6.57
C ALA A 137 5.92 -7.80 -5.05
N ILE A 138 7.02 -7.91 -4.30
CA ILE A 138 7.02 -7.81 -2.84
C ILE A 138 6.64 -6.38 -2.38
N ARG A 139 7.01 -5.35 -3.15
CA ARG A 139 6.60 -3.97 -2.86
C ARG A 139 5.10 -3.74 -3.03
N LEU A 140 4.48 -4.32 -4.04
CA LEU A 140 3.02 -4.28 -4.25
C LEU A 140 2.27 -4.95 -3.08
N LEU A 141 2.85 -6.00 -2.50
CA LEU A 141 2.35 -6.67 -1.30
C LEU A 141 2.60 -5.88 0.01
N GLY A 142 3.15 -4.68 -0.07
CA GLY A 142 3.45 -3.85 1.10
C GLY A 142 4.67 -4.27 1.91
N VAL A 143 5.49 -5.17 1.37
CA VAL A 143 6.61 -5.80 2.07
C VAL A 143 7.94 -5.27 1.52
N GLY A 144 8.95 -5.17 2.39
CA GLY A 144 10.29 -4.68 2.05
C GLY A 144 11.34 -5.79 1.86
N LEU A 145 12.61 -5.41 1.72
CA LEU A 145 13.74 -6.33 1.54
C LEU A 145 13.79 -7.46 2.58
N HIS A 146 13.43 -7.17 3.84
CA HIS A 146 13.44 -8.19 4.89
C HIS A 146 12.43 -9.32 4.61
N GLY A 147 11.28 -9.00 4.02
CA GLY A 147 10.33 -10.02 3.59
C GLY A 147 10.84 -10.83 2.40
N ILE A 148 11.56 -10.20 1.46
CA ILE A 148 12.25 -10.94 0.37
C ILE A 148 13.25 -11.94 0.97
N LYS A 149 14.06 -11.51 1.95
CA LYS A 149 15.02 -12.39 2.62
C LYS A 149 14.34 -13.58 3.32
N LYS A 150 13.22 -13.34 4.02
CA LYS A 150 12.42 -14.39 4.65
C LYS A 150 11.83 -15.34 3.62
N PHE A 151 11.20 -14.79 2.58
CA PHE A 151 10.64 -15.58 1.48
C PHE A 151 11.70 -16.49 0.87
N CYS A 152 12.86 -15.95 0.49
CA CYS A 152 13.93 -16.74 -0.08
C CYS A 152 14.47 -17.79 0.90
N ALA A 153 14.64 -17.45 2.19
CA ALA A 153 15.13 -18.40 3.19
C ALA A 153 14.19 -19.61 3.36
N PHE A 154 12.88 -19.38 3.47
CA PHE A 154 11.92 -20.48 3.67
C PHE A 154 11.58 -21.25 2.38
N MET A 155 11.84 -20.65 1.22
CA MET A 155 11.68 -21.30 -0.08
C MET A 155 12.97 -22.00 -0.55
N GLU A 156 14.04 -22.02 0.26
CA GLU A 156 15.36 -22.56 -0.11
C GLU A 156 15.92 -21.92 -1.41
N LEU A 157 15.69 -20.62 -1.58
CA LEU A 157 16.20 -19.83 -2.70
C LEU A 157 17.49 -19.10 -2.32
N PRO A 158 18.38 -18.82 -3.30
CA PRO A 158 19.55 -18.00 -3.08
C PRO A 158 19.22 -16.67 -2.40
N ARG A 159 20.16 -16.17 -1.60
CA ARG A 159 20.02 -14.86 -0.96
C ARG A 159 19.72 -13.79 -2.03
N PRO A 160 18.61 -13.05 -1.91
CA PRO A 160 17.99 -12.42 -3.06
C PRO A 160 18.82 -11.32 -3.69
N ILE A 161 19.35 -10.36 -2.92
CA ILE A 161 20.17 -9.24 -3.42
C ILE A 161 20.86 -8.53 -2.26
N PHE A 162 21.95 -7.82 -2.56
CA PHE A 162 22.60 -6.91 -1.61
C PHE A 162 21.73 -5.68 -1.35
N HIS A 163 21.85 -5.10 -0.14
CA HIS A 163 21.09 -3.92 0.24
C HIS A 163 21.35 -2.73 -0.69
N SER A 164 22.62 -2.49 -1.03
CA SER A 164 23.02 -1.44 -1.97
C SER A 164 22.41 -1.59 -3.36
N PHE A 165 22.19 -2.82 -3.83
CA PHE A 165 21.49 -3.07 -5.09
C PHE A 165 19.98 -2.87 -4.94
N TYR A 166 19.39 -3.33 -3.83
CA TYR A 166 17.99 -3.06 -3.51
C TYR A 166 17.68 -1.55 -3.53
N ASP A 167 18.50 -0.74 -2.87
CA ASP A 167 18.32 0.72 -2.81
C ASP A 167 18.37 1.35 -4.21
N LYS A 168 19.30 0.91 -5.07
CA LYS A 168 19.36 1.35 -6.47
C LYS A 168 18.10 1.00 -7.24
N VAL A 169 17.59 -0.23 -7.09
CA VAL A 169 16.36 -0.64 -7.78
C VAL A 169 15.14 0.11 -7.23
N ILE A 170 15.08 0.40 -5.93
CA ILE A 170 14.03 1.23 -5.34
C ILE A 170 14.02 2.64 -5.94
N THR A 171 15.18 3.26 -6.17
CA THR A 171 15.25 4.55 -6.87
C THR A 171 14.69 4.45 -8.29
N ILE A 172 15.10 3.41 -9.06
CA ILE A 172 14.60 3.19 -10.42
C ILE A 172 13.07 2.96 -10.44
N ILE A 173 12.55 2.20 -9.47
CA ILE A 173 11.10 2.00 -9.30
C ILE A 173 10.39 3.32 -8.96
N CYS A 174 10.97 4.15 -8.10
CA CYS A 174 10.42 5.46 -7.76
C CYS A 174 10.29 6.34 -9.02
N GLU A 175 11.32 6.41 -9.85
CA GLU A 175 11.30 7.18 -11.10
C GLU A 175 10.28 6.64 -12.10
N ALA A 176 10.24 5.31 -12.30
CA ALA A 176 9.28 4.67 -13.20
C ALA A 176 7.83 4.91 -12.75
N THR A 177 7.54 4.67 -11.48
CA THR A 177 6.20 4.89 -10.91
C THR A 177 5.79 6.35 -10.96
N GLN A 178 6.71 7.29 -10.75
CA GLN A 178 6.44 8.73 -10.87
C GLN A 178 6.05 9.12 -12.29
N ARG A 179 6.72 8.58 -13.32
CA ARG A 179 6.37 8.85 -14.73
C ARG A 179 4.98 8.35 -15.08
N VAL A 180 4.63 7.12 -14.67
CA VAL A 180 3.30 6.55 -14.93
C VAL A 180 2.21 7.29 -14.15
N CYS A 181 2.47 7.60 -12.87
CA CYS A 181 1.58 8.38 -12.02
C CYS A 181 1.30 9.77 -12.60
N ALA A 182 2.34 10.48 -13.06
CA ALA A 182 2.17 11.79 -13.69
C ALA A 182 1.30 11.71 -14.97
N LYS A 183 1.45 10.66 -15.78
CA LYS A 183 0.58 10.43 -16.95
C LYS A 183 -0.87 10.20 -16.53
N SER A 184 -1.09 9.37 -15.50
CA SER A 184 -2.42 9.09 -14.92
C SER A 184 -3.10 10.37 -14.43
N MET A 185 -2.42 11.17 -13.62
CA MET A 185 -2.94 12.42 -13.06
C MET A 185 -3.27 13.46 -14.13
N ARG A 186 -2.43 13.61 -15.17
CA ARG A 186 -2.73 14.50 -16.30
C ARG A 186 -4.00 14.09 -17.04
N ASN A 187 -4.22 12.79 -17.21
CA ASN A 187 -5.44 12.27 -17.82
C ASN A 187 -6.65 12.50 -16.92
N ALA A 188 -6.52 12.31 -15.60
CA ALA A 188 -7.56 12.62 -14.63
C ALA A 188 -8.00 14.09 -14.69
N VAL A 189 -7.06 15.02 -14.82
CA VAL A 189 -7.35 16.46 -15.00
C VAL A 189 -8.17 16.73 -16.26
N LYS A 190 -7.82 16.08 -17.40
CA LYS A 190 -8.58 16.23 -18.65
C LYS A 190 -10.01 15.73 -18.49
N ILE A 191 -10.18 14.54 -17.92
CA ILE A 191 -11.49 13.93 -17.66
C ILE A 191 -12.34 14.84 -16.76
N GLU A 192 -11.78 15.38 -15.68
CA GLU A 192 -12.52 16.28 -14.78
C GLU A 192 -13.00 17.54 -15.52
N LYS A 193 -12.15 18.16 -16.34
CA LYS A 193 -12.53 19.35 -17.12
C LYS A 193 -13.64 19.05 -18.12
N GLU A 194 -13.58 17.90 -18.80
CA GLU A 194 -14.63 17.47 -19.73
C GLU A 194 -15.94 17.19 -19.02
N GLU A 195 -15.91 16.58 -17.84
CA GLU A 195 -17.11 16.33 -17.04
C GLU A 195 -17.72 17.61 -16.46
N ASN A 196 -16.88 18.56 -16.04
CA ASN A 196 -17.33 19.89 -15.60
C ASN A 196 -18.07 20.61 -16.73
N ALA A 197 -17.47 20.62 -17.93
CA ALA A 197 -18.09 21.22 -19.11
C ALA A 197 -19.44 20.55 -19.46
N ARG A 198 -19.53 19.21 -19.42
CA ARG A 198 -20.78 18.47 -19.65
C ARG A 198 -21.88 18.82 -18.65
N LYS A 199 -21.53 19.22 -17.44
CA LYS A 199 -22.46 19.61 -16.37
C LYS A 199 -22.75 21.11 -16.33
N GLY A 200 -22.24 21.89 -17.28
CA GLY A 200 -22.39 23.35 -17.31
C GLY A 200 -21.66 24.06 -16.16
N LEU A 201 -20.66 23.42 -15.55
CA LEU A 201 -19.80 24.02 -14.53
C LEU A 201 -18.63 24.77 -15.19
N SER A 202 -17.95 25.63 -14.44
CA SER A 202 -16.78 26.35 -14.96
C SER A 202 -15.67 25.39 -15.42
N THR A 203 -14.78 25.85 -16.31
CA THR A 203 -13.60 25.08 -16.75
C THR A 203 -12.53 24.94 -15.67
N GLU A 204 -12.76 25.53 -14.49
CA GLU A 204 -11.87 25.39 -13.34
C GLU A 204 -12.01 24.00 -12.72
N LEU A 205 -10.97 23.57 -12.02
CA LEU A 205 -10.97 22.27 -11.36
C LEU A 205 -11.74 22.37 -10.04
N ILE A 206 -12.77 21.55 -9.91
CA ILE A 206 -13.48 21.35 -8.65
C ILE A 206 -12.91 20.07 -8.03
N VAL A 207 -12.21 20.22 -6.91
CA VAL A 207 -11.52 19.12 -6.25
C VAL A 207 -11.94 18.99 -4.80
N SER A 208 -11.78 17.78 -4.28
CA SER A 208 -11.84 17.47 -2.85
C SER A 208 -10.44 17.09 -2.38
N GLY A 209 -9.96 17.76 -1.34
CA GLY A 209 -8.71 17.42 -0.68
C GLY A 209 -8.93 16.55 0.55
N ASP A 210 -8.02 15.61 0.78
CA ASP A 210 -7.92 14.85 2.03
C ASP A 210 -6.46 14.62 2.42
N GLY A 211 -6.22 14.45 3.72
CA GLY A 211 -4.92 14.23 4.31
C GLY A 211 -4.87 12.97 5.17
N SER A 212 -3.84 12.16 5.01
CA SER A 212 -3.65 10.95 5.80
C SER A 212 -2.25 10.85 6.38
N TRP A 213 -2.19 10.45 7.65
CA TRP A 213 -0.94 10.22 8.36
C TRP A 213 -0.56 8.75 8.35
N ARG A 214 0.75 8.51 8.30
CA ARG A 214 1.26 7.14 8.29
C ARG A 214 1.09 6.41 9.62
N LYS A 215 1.09 7.11 10.76
CA LYS A 215 0.80 6.52 12.08
C LYS A 215 -0.51 7.08 12.59
N ARG A 216 -1.26 6.29 13.37
CA ARG A 216 -2.40 6.80 14.14
C ARG A 216 -1.87 7.66 15.30
N GLY A 217 -2.53 8.79 15.58
CA GLY A 217 -2.09 9.80 16.54
C GLY A 217 -1.06 10.78 15.96
N PHE A 218 -0.89 11.93 16.62
CA PHE A 218 -0.06 13.07 16.17
C PHE A 218 1.47 12.82 16.15
N SER A 219 1.92 11.56 16.15
CA SER A 219 3.35 11.16 16.17
C SER A 219 3.90 10.75 14.81
N SER A 220 3.17 11.03 13.72
CA SER A 220 3.59 10.63 12.38
C SER A 220 4.60 11.60 11.78
N LEU A 221 5.72 11.06 11.31
CA LEU A 221 6.77 11.81 10.60
C LEU A 221 6.51 11.95 9.09
N PHE A 222 5.42 11.37 8.60
CA PHE A 222 5.07 11.35 7.18
C PHE A 222 3.58 11.60 7.00
N GLY A 223 3.25 12.58 6.17
CA GLY A 223 1.89 12.91 5.77
C GLY A 223 1.73 12.76 4.26
N LEU A 224 0.56 12.27 3.86
CA LEU A 224 0.06 12.26 2.49
C LEU A 224 -1.08 13.27 2.40
N VAL A 225 -1.11 14.06 1.35
CA VAL A 225 -2.27 14.84 0.93
C VAL A 225 -2.64 14.41 -0.47
N SER A 226 -3.93 14.27 -0.76
CA SER A 226 -4.45 13.92 -2.08
C SER A 226 -5.57 14.86 -2.48
N LEU A 227 -5.63 15.19 -3.77
CA LEU A 227 -6.72 15.91 -4.41
C LEU A 227 -7.46 14.96 -5.35
N ILE A 228 -8.78 14.85 -5.21
CA ILE A 228 -9.65 14.04 -6.06
C ILE A 228 -10.64 14.94 -6.79
N GLY A 229 -10.80 14.73 -8.09
CA GLY A 229 -11.79 15.44 -8.90
C GLY A 229 -13.21 15.14 -8.42
N TRP A 230 -14.02 16.18 -8.28
CA TRP A 230 -15.39 16.04 -7.77
C TRP A 230 -16.22 15.13 -8.68
N ASN A 231 -16.16 15.37 -9.98
CA ASN A 231 -17.03 14.71 -10.94
C ASN A 231 -16.46 13.37 -11.39
N SER A 232 -15.16 13.34 -11.74
CA SER A 232 -14.46 12.15 -12.21
C SER A 232 -14.21 11.13 -11.10
N GLY A 233 -14.08 11.59 -9.85
CA GLY A 233 -13.66 10.76 -8.72
C GLY A 233 -12.24 10.21 -8.85
N LYS A 234 -11.42 10.73 -9.78
CA LYS A 234 -10.03 10.35 -9.99
C LYS A 234 -9.09 11.25 -9.20
N VAL A 235 -7.96 10.70 -8.76
CA VAL A 235 -6.89 11.45 -8.11
C VAL A 235 -6.20 12.34 -9.14
N ILE A 236 -6.18 13.64 -8.86
CA ILE A 236 -5.62 14.69 -9.69
C ILE A 236 -4.21 15.05 -9.24
N ASP A 237 -3.96 15.04 -7.93
CA ASP A 237 -2.64 15.33 -7.38
C ASP A 237 -2.43 14.64 -6.03
N ILE A 238 -1.17 14.37 -5.72
CA ILE A 238 -0.75 13.87 -4.41
C ILE A 238 0.54 14.55 -3.95
N LEU A 239 0.65 14.77 -2.64
CA LEU A 239 1.84 15.31 -2.03
C LEU A 239 2.21 14.53 -0.77
N ILE A 240 3.42 13.97 -0.77
CA ILE A 240 3.98 13.27 0.40
C ILE A 240 5.06 14.14 1.02
N LYS A 241 4.83 14.52 2.28
CA LYS A 241 5.76 15.32 3.08
C LYS A 241 6.30 14.50 4.24
N SER A 242 7.52 14.83 4.64
CA SER A 242 8.13 14.30 5.84
C SER A 242 8.62 15.43 6.72
N SER A 243 8.33 15.34 8.01
CA SER A 243 8.95 16.18 9.05
C SER A 243 10.28 15.59 9.55
N TYR A 244 10.71 14.45 8.99
CA TYR A 244 11.96 13.80 9.35
C TYR A 244 13.08 14.16 8.38
N CYS A 245 14.19 14.65 8.93
CA CYS A 245 15.42 14.92 8.22
C CYS A 245 16.58 14.09 8.81
N LYS A 246 17.17 13.21 7.98
CA LYS A 246 18.27 12.34 8.40
C LYS A 246 19.53 13.12 8.78
N ALA A 247 19.79 14.24 8.10
CA ALA A 247 20.89 15.14 8.46
C ALA A 247 20.67 15.75 9.86
N CYS A 248 19.46 16.24 10.13
CA CYS A 248 19.12 16.78 11.46
C CYS A 248 19.22 15.70 12.54
N GLU A 249 18.78 14.46 12.26
CA GLU A 249 18.93 13.36 13.21
C GLU A 249 20.41 13.06 13.49
N PHE A 250 21.25 13.01 12.45
CA PHE A 250 22.69 12.76 12.59
C PHE A 250 23.37 13.84 13.44
N TRP A 251 23.13 15.12 13.13
CA TRP A 251 23.73 16.23 13.88
C TRP A 251 23.23 16.30 15.31
N ASN A 252 21.94 16.03 15.56
CA ASN A 252 21.39 15.92 16.92
C ASN A 252 22.04 14.78 17.70
N LYS A 253 22.21 13.59 17.09
CA LYS A 253 22.92 12.46 17.72
C LYS A 253 24.39 12.79 18.00
N LYS A 254 25.06 13.49 17.09
CA LYS A 254 26.44 13.93 17.28
C LYS A 254 26.54 14.92 18.45
N ALA A 255 25.67 15.92 18.49
CA ALA A 255 25.60 16.91 19.58
C ALA A 255 25.29 16.26 20.95
N LYS A 256 24.41 15.23 20.97
CA LYS A 256 24.17 14.38 22.16
C LYS A 256 25.43 13.68 22.62
N ALA A 257 26.16 13.06 21.70
CA ALA A 257 27.38 12.33 22.02
C ALA A 257 28.52 13.25 22.47
N THR A 258 28.55 14.51 22.02
CA THR A 258 29.56 15.50 22.40
C THR A 258 29.13 16.40 23.55
N ASN A 259 27.95 16.17 24.16
CA ASN A 259 27.37 17.01 25.21
C ASN A 259 27.22 18.50 24.84
N THR A 260 27.16 18.81 23.55
CA THR A 260 26.98 20.18 23.01
C THR A 260 25.53 20.39 22.56
N LEU A 261 24.58 19.77 23.25
CA LEU A 261 23.16 19.82 22.87
C LEU A 261 22.58 21.22 23.04
N ASP A 262 23.02 21.91 24.09
CA ASP A 262 22.56 23.25 24.47
C ASP A 262 23.00 24.31 23.45
N ASP A 263 24.15 24.08 22.77
CA ASP A 263 24.66 24.92 21.69
C ASP A 263 24.03 24.59 20.32
N TYR A 264 23.34 23.43 20.21
CA TYR A 264 22.69 23.00 18.98
C TYR A 264 21.26 23.57 18.90
N SER A 265 21.15 24.78 18.34
CA SER A 265 19.85 25.33 17.97
C SER A 265 19.42 24.80 16.60
N HIS A 266 18.33 24.01 16.58
CA HIS A 266 17.64 23.72 15.33
C HIS A 266 17.02 25.04 14.83
N LYS A 267 17.24 25.41 13.56
CA LYS A 267 16.50 26.55 12.96
C LYS A 267 15.00 26.36 13.23
N SER A 268 14.32 27.44 13.62
CA SER A 268 12.88 27.44 13.87
C SER A 268 12.15 26.65 12.78
N HIS A 269 11.29 25.72 13.18
CA HIS A 269 10.63 24.76 12.28
C HIS A 269 9.80 25.45 11.19
N LEU A 270 9.40 26.69 11.44
CA LEU A 270 8.73 27.55 10.47
C LEU A 270 9.32 28.96 10.59
N PRO A 271 10.15 29.41 9.63
CA PRO A 271 10.62 30.79 9.61
C PRO A 271 9.42 31.75 9.63
N GLU A 272 9.53 32.87 10.33
CA GLU A 272 8.43 33.86 10.46
C GLU A 272 7.90 34.31 9.09
N LEU A 273 8.79 34.45 8.10
CA LEU A 273 8.41 34.75 6.71
C LEU A 273 7.54 33.65 6.08
N VAL A 274 7.84 32.37 6.37
CA VAL A 274 7.06 31.23 5.89
C VAL A 274 5.72 31.17 6.62
N PHE A 275 5.69 31.41 7.94
CA PHE A 275 4.43 31.48 8.68
C PHE A 275 3.53 32.62 8.17
N LYS A 276 4.09 33.82 7.98
CA LYS A 276 3.36 34.96 7.39
C LYS A 276 2.86 34.70 5.97
N ALA A 277 3.58 33.89 5.19
CA ALA A 277 3.14 33.48 3.85
C ALA A 277 2.03 32.41 3.89
N ILE A 278 2.07 31.48 4.85
CA ILE A 278 1.14 30.35 4.94
C ILE A 278 -0.14 30.70 5.72
N LYS A 279 -0.05 31.56 6.74
CA LYS A 279 -1.19 31.93 7.59
C LYS A 279 -2.40 32.45 6.78
N PRO A 280 -2.24 33.38 5.82
CA PRO A 280 -3.37 33.84 5.00
C PRO A 280 -4.05 32.71 4.21
N ILE A 281 -3.27 31.73 3.74
CA ILE A 281 -3.81 30.55 3.04
C ILE A 281 -4.68 29.73 3.99
N TYR A 282 -4.23 29.48 5.22
CA TYR A 282 -5.05 28.76 6.20
C TYR A 282 -6.29 29.53 6.61
N GLU A 283 -6.20 30.85 6.80
CA GLU A 283 -7.35 31.71 7.10
C GLU A 283 -8.37 31.69 5.95
N GLU A 284 -7.90 31.73 4.69
CA GLU A 284 -8.75 31.59 3.51
C GLU A 284 -9.41 30.21 3.42
N LEU A 285 -8.66 29.14 3.73
CA LEU A 285 -9.17 27.77 3.80
C LEU A 285 -10.16 27.54 4.95
N SER A 286 -10.17 28.42 5.95
CA SER A 286 -11.08 28.38 7.10
C SER A 286 -12.31 29.27 6.94
N ARG A 287 -12.50 29.93 5.79
CA ARG A 287 -13.70 30.74 5.57
C ARG A 287 -14.96 29.89 5.49
N ASP A 288 -16.03 30.37 6.11
CA ASP A 288 -17.31 29.67 6.20
C ASP A 288 -17.92 29.35 4.84
N ASP A 289 -17.76 30.21 3.83
CA ASP A 289 -18.24 29.96 2.47
C ASP A 289 -17.53 28.77 1.80
N LEU A 290 -16.23 28.58 2.06
CA LEU A 290 -15.48 27.42 1.62
C LEU A 290 -15.88 26.16 2.40
N LEU A 291 -16.00 26.26 3.73
CA LEU A 291 -16.40 25.15 4.59
C LEU A 291 -17.83 24.66 4.26
N ASN A 292 -18.75 25.58 3.95
CA ASN A 292 -20.11 25.25 3.53
C ASN A 292 -20.14 24.42 2.24
N ARG A 293 -19.19 24.64 1.32
CA ARG A 293 -19.04 23.80 0.11
C ARG A 293 -18.58 22.37 0.42
N CYS A 294 -17.94 22.15 1.57
CA CYS A 294 -17.47 20.84 2.01
C CYS A 294 -18.53 20.01 2.74
N LEU A 295 -19.65 20.61 3.20
CA LEU A 295 -20.70 19.93 3.98
C LEU A 295 -21.38 18.76 3.24
N GLY A 296 -21.35 18.74 1.91
CA GLY A 296 -22.03 17.72 1.12
C GLY A 296 -21.35 16.35 1.09
N GLY A 297 -20.09 16.22 1.55
CA GLY A 297 -19.42 14.92 1.75
C GLY A 297 -19.29 14.03 0.49
N PHE A 298 -19.44 14.60 -0.72
CA PHE A 298 -19.68 13.86 -1.95
C PHE A 298 -18.53 12.91 -2.36
N THR A 299 -17.31 13.18 -1.92
CA THR A 299 -16.08 12.47 -2.28
C THR A 299 -15.45 11.69 -1.11
N GLN A 300 -16.08 11.66 0.07
CA GLN A 300 -15.52 11.02 1.28
C GLN A 300 -15.14 9.55 1.03
N ASN A 301 -16.03 8.79 0.39
CA ASN A 301 -15.77 7.38 0.06
C ASN A 301 -14.56 7.20 -0.87
N ASN A 302 -14.33 8.15 -1.79
CA ASN A 302 -13.19 8.10 -2.70
C ASN A 302 -11.88 8.39 -1.95
N ASN A 303 -11.88 9.38 -1.06
CA ASN A 303 -10.71 9.73 -0.25
C ASN A 303 -10.32 8.57 0.70
N GLU A 304 -11.30 8.00 1.41
CA GLU A 304 -11.07 6.84 2.28
C GLU A 304 -10.56 5.61 1.50
N SER A 305 -11.15 5.34 0.33
CA SER A 305 -10.71 4.26 -0.55
C SER A 305 -9.28 4.48 -1.06
N PHE A 306 -8.93 5.70 -1.49
CA PHE A 306 -7.58 6.02 -1.97
C PHE A 306 -6.55 5.85 -0.85
N ASN A 307 -6.83 6.40 0.33
CA ASN A 307 -5.97 6.24 1.50
C ASN A 307 -5.76 4.75 1.85
N ALA A 308 -6.82 3.94 1.80
CA ALA A 308 -6.71 2.50 2.02
C ALA A 308 -5.77 1.84 1.01
N THR A 309 -5.86 2.19 -0.28
CA THR A 309 -4.94 1.69 -1.32
C THR A 309 -3.47 2.08 -1.02
N VAL A 310 -3.19 3.32 -0.64
CA VAL A 310 -1.83 3.74 -0.27
C VAL A 310 -1.30 2.92 0.90
N TRP A 311 -2.11 2.74 1.94
CA TRP A 311 -1.68 2.06 3.15
C TRP A 311 -1.68 0.53 3.03
N ALA A 312 -2.30 -0.05 2.00
CA ALA A 312 -2.09 -1.45 1.63
C ALA A 312 -0.67 -1.66 1.06
N ILE A 313 -0.20 -0.73 0.22
CA ILE A 313 1.15 -0.77 -0.40
C ILE A 313 2.23 -0.28 0.58
N ALA A 314 1.90 0.56 1.55
CA ALA A 314 2.79 0.97 2.63
C ALA A 314 2.14 0.83 4.00
N PRO A 315 2.05 -0.40 4.55
CA PRO A 315 1.38 -0.65 5.83
C PRO A 315 1.85 0.26 6.96
N LYS A 316 0.90 0.86 7.67
CA LYS A 316 1.14 1.79 8.79
C LYS A 316 1.95 1.15 9.95
N CYS A 317 1.89 -0.18 10.08
CA CYS A 317 2.60 -0.95 11.09
C CYS A 317 4.10 -1.18 10.76
N ILE A 318 4.54 -0.89 9.53
CA ILE A 318 5.92 -1.16 9.08
C ILE A 318 6.68 0.15 8.90
N SER A 319 7.92 0.22 9.40
CA SER A 319 8.80 1.36 9.15
C SER A 319 9.20 1.47 7.66
N SER A 320 8.96 2.61 7.02
CA SER A 320 9.25 2.89 5.61
C SER A 320 9.87 4.28 5.47
N GLY A 321 10.85 4.43 4.58
CA GLY A 321 11.43 5.73 4.24
C GLY A 321 10.54 6.53 3.27
N LYS A 322 10.89 7.80 3.03
CA LYS A 322 10.12 8.68 2.12
C LYS A 322 9.96 8.08 0.72
N THR A 323 11.04 7.59 0.11
CA THR A 323 11.02 6.99 -1.25
C THR A 323 10.03 5.83 -1.37
N VAL A 324 9.90 5.01 -0.32
CA VAL A 324 8.94 3.90 -0.30
C VAL A 324 7.51 4.42 -0.27
N LEU A 325 7.26 5.52 0.46
CA LEU A 325 5.94 6.17 0.47
C LEU A 325 5.66 6.84 -0.87
N ASP A 326 6.64 7.47 -1.50
CA ASP A 326 6.49 8.05 -2.83
C ASP A 326 6.10 6.97 -3.85
N ILE A 327 6.76 5.80 -3.83
CA ILE A 327 6.38 4.63 -4.64
C ILE A 327 4.95 4.17 -4.32
N ALA A 328 4.59 4.07 -3.04
CA ALA A 328 3.26 3.62 -2.64
C ALA A 328 2.16 4.60 -3.07
N GLY A 329 2.39 5.91 -2.94
CA GLY A 329 1.50 6.95 -3.43
C GLY A 329 1.35 6.90 -4.94
N ASN A 330 2.47 6.82 -5.68
CA ASN A 330 2.45 6.73 -7.14
C ASN A 330 1.69 5.49 -7.63
N LEU A 331 2.00 4.31 -7.08
CA LEU A 331 1.31 3.08 -7.42
C LEU A 331 -0.18 3.14 -7.05
N ALA A 332 -0.52 3.68 -5.89
CA ALA A 332 -1.91 3.85 -5.48
C ALA A 332 -2.68 4.78 -6.42
N VAL A 333 -2.07 5.86 -6.92
CA VAL A 333 -2.70 6.72 -7.92
C VAL A 333 -2.97 5.94 -9.20
N CYS A 334 -1.95 5.26 -9.73
CA CYS A 334 -2.09 4.46 -10.94
C CYS A 334 -3.19 3.40 -10.79
N THR A 335 -3.16 2.61 -9.72
CA THR A 335 -4.16 1.55 -9.50
C THR A 335 -5.54 2.14 -9.24
N PHE A 336 -5.65 3.22 -8.46
CA PHE A 336 -6.94 3.82 -8.14
C PHE A 336 -7.61 4.45 -9.37
N ASN A 337 -6.86 5.17 -10.19
CA ASN A 337 -7.36 5.90 -11.36
C ASN A 337 -7.59 5.00 -12.57
N ASP A 338 -6.65 4.10 -12.85
CA ASP A 338 -6.55 3.41 -14.14
C ASP A 338 -6.58 1.88 -14.00
N GLY A 339 -6.69 1.35 -12.78
CA GLY A 339 -6.73 -0.09 -12.53
C GLY A 339 -5.36 -0.69 -12.29
N ILE A 340 -5.33 -1.93 -11.79
CA ILE A 340 -4.08 -2.65 -11.51
C ILE A 340 -3.29 -2.95 -12.78
N SER A 341 -3.95 -3.00 -13.94
CA SER A 341 -3.31 -3.07 -15.25
C SER A 341 -2.31 -1.94 -15.52
N SER A 342 -2.46 -0.77 -14.91
CA SER A 342 -1.47 0.32 -14.98
C SER A 342 -0.08 -0.09 -14.45
N VAL A 343 0.01 -1.11 -13.59
CA VAL A 343 1.28 -1.67 -13.10
C VAL A 343 2.09 -2.32 -14.24
N MET A 344 1.44 -2.83 -15.28
CA MET A 344 2.14 -3.39 -16.44
C MET A 344 2.97 -2.33 -17.18
N GLU A 345 2.50 -1.08 -17.24
CA GLU A 345 3.27 0.04 -17.79
C GLU A 345 4.49 0.36 -16.92
N VAL A 346 4.36 0.26 -15.59
CA VAL A 346 5.51 0.37 -14.67
C VAL A 346 6.52 -0.76 -14.94
N ILE A 347 6.06 -2.00 -15.12
CA ILE A 347 6.91 -3.15 -15.46
C ILE A 347 7.68 -2.90 -16.76
N ARG A 348 7.02 -2.38 -17.81
CA ARG A 348 7.67 -2.00 -19.07
C ARG A 348 8.74 -0.92 -18.87
N GLN A 349 8.44 0.14 -18.13
CA GLN A 349 9.41 1.20 -17.83
C GLN A 349 10.61 0.74 -17.01
N LEU A 350 10.49 -0.40 -16.32
CA LEU A 350 11.59 -1.04 -15.61
C LEU A 350 12.46 -1.94 -16.50
N GLY A 351 12.14 -2.04 -17.79
CA GLY A 351 12.84 -2.88 -18.77
C GLY A 351 12.50 -4.36 -18.63
N MET A 352 11.34 -4.69 -18.07
CA MET A 352 10.90 -6.07 -17.84
C MET A 352 9.80 -6.47 -18.82
N THR A 353 9.85 -7.71 -19.31
CA THR A 353 8.80 -8.30 -20.16
C THR A 353 7.51 -8.52 -19.35
N VAL A 354 6.37 -8.20 -19.97
CA VAL A 354 5.04 -8.56 -19.49
C VAL A 354 4.67 -9.90 -20.12
N GLY A 355 4.57 -10.95 -19.31
CA GLY A 355 4.10 -12.27 -19.76
C GLY A 355 2.62 -12.48 -19.48
N THR A 356 2.06 -13.55 -20.06
CA THR A 356 0.62 -13.89 -19.98
C THR A 356 0.07 -13.91 -18.56
N ASN A 357 0.80 -14.49 -17.61
CA ASN A 357 0.33 -14.58 -16.21
C ASN A 357 0.12 -13.20 -15.57
N CYS A 358 1.00 -12.24 -15.86
CA CYS A 358 0.88 -10.88 -15.34
C CYS A 358 -0.29 -10.15 -16.00
N TYR A 359 -0.43 -10.30 -17.32
CA TYR A 359 -1.50 -9.70 -18.09
C TYR A 359 -2.87 -10.20 -17.63
N ASN A 360 -3.08 -11.52 -17.62
CA ASN A 360 -4.36 -12.13 -17.24
C ASN A 360 -4.76 -11.73 -15.82
N PHE A 361 -3.83 -11.81 -14.85
CA PHE A 361 -4.12 -11.37 -13.47
C PHE A 361 -4.58 -9.91 -13.43
N CYS A 362 -3.91 -9.02 -14.16
CA CYS A 362 -4.28 -7.60 -14.12
C CYS A 362 -5.65 -7.34 -14.74
N ILE A 363 -5.96 -7.99 -15.87
CA ILE A 363 -7.26 -7.85 -16.53
C ILE A 363 -8.38 -8.43 -15.65
N GLU A 364 -8.21 -9.66 -15.16
CA GLU A 364 -9.20 -10.32 -14.30
C GLU A 364 -9.46 -9.52 -13.02
N ALA A 365 -8.42 -8.99 -12.38
CA ALA A 365 -8.55 -8.17 -11.18
C ALA A 365 -9.28 -6.84 -11.45
N ASP A 366 -9.02 -6.20 -12.60
CA ASP A 366 -9.73 -4.97 -12.99
C ASP A 366 -11.19 -5.26 -13.34
N GLU A 367 -11.48 -6.37 -14.03
CA GLU A 367 -12.85 -6.84 -14.32
C GLU A 367 -13.63 -7.12 -13.02
N GLN A 368 -13.04 -7.90 -12.10
CA GLN A 368 -13.65 -8.18 -10.79
C GLN A 368 -13.93 -6.89 -10.02
N ARG A 369 -13.00 -5.93 -10.06
CA ARG A 369 -13.19 -4.61 -9.41
C ARG A 369 -14.37 -3.84 -10.00
N ILE A 370 -14.60 -3.92 -11.32
CA ILE A 370 -15.79 -3.33 -11.97
C ILE A 370 -17.05 -4.04 -11.47
N ASP A 371 -17.08 -5.36 -11.51
CA ASP A 371 -18.23 -6.17 -11.07
C ASP A 371 -18.62 -5.89 -9.62
N PHE A 372 -17.65 -5.87 -8.70
CA PHE A 372 -17.90 -5.55 -7.29
C PHE A 372 -18.45 -4.13 -7.10
N SER A 373 -17.98 -3.17 -7.91
CA SER A 373 -18.50 -1.80 -7.88
C SER A 373 -19.93 -1.74 -8.39
N GLU A 374 -20.27 -2.43 -9.48
CA GLU A 374 -21.61 -2.44 -10.05
C GLU A 374 -22.61 -3.13 -9.09
N ARG A 375 -22.22 -4.26 -8.49
CA ARG A 375 -23.00 -4.91 -7.42
C ARG A 375 -23.23 -3.99 -6.23
N SER A 376 -22.21 -3.24 -5.81
CA SER A 376 -22.30 -2.29 -4.68
C SER A 376 -23.23 -1.11 -4.92
N LEU A 377 -23.53 -0.78 -6.19
CA LEU A 377 -24.45 0.30 -6.57
C LEU A 377 -25.92 -0.16 -6.61
N THR A 378 -26.19 -1.46 -6.50
CA THR A 378 -27.55 -1.99 -6.49
C THR A 378 -28.34 -1.46 -5.27
N LYS A 379 -29.65 -1.23 -5.45
CA LYS A 379 -30.53 -0.76 -4.36
C LYS A 379 -30.49 -1.70 -3.15
N ALA A 380 -30.50 -3.01 -3.39
CA ALA A 380 -30.42 -4.02 -2.35
C ALA A 380 -29.12 -3.92 -1.53
N ALA A 381 -27.96 -3.80 -2.19
CA ALA A 381 -26.68 -3.64 -1.51
C ALA A 381 -26.60 -2.32 -0.72
N LYS A 382 -27.17 -1.23 -1.26
CA LYS A 382 -27.24 0.06 -0.56
C LYS A 382 -28.09 -0.03 0.71
N THR A 383 -29.26 -0.64 0.65
CA THR A 383 -30.14 -0.85 1.81
C THR A 383 -29.49 -1.73 2.87
N ALA A 384 -28.87 -2.84 2.46
CA ALA A 384 -28.14 -3.71 3.38
C ALA A 384 -26.99 -2.98 4.09
N ARG A 385 -26.21 -2.17 3.35
CA ARG A 385 -25.11 -1.37 3.92
C ARG A 385 -25.61 -0.32 4.92
N MET A 386 -26.72 0.35 4.62
CA MET A 386 -27.31 1.33 5.54
C MET A 386 -27.75 0.67 6.85
N ALA A 387 -28.39 -0.50 6.76
CA ALA A 387 -28.77 -1.28 7.93
C ALA A 387 -27.54 -1.69 8.77
N SER A 388 -26.52 -2.28 8.14
CA SER A 388 -25.28 -2.68 8.85
C SER A 388 -24.54 -1.49 9.47
N LYS A 389 -24.54 -0.31 8.82
CA LYS A 389 -23.91 0.89 9.36
C LYS A 389 -24.66 1.45 10.58
N SER A 390 -25.99 1.37 10.59
CA SER A 390 -26.80 1.73 11.76
C SER A 390 -26.43 0.85 12.95
N THR A 391 -26.44 -0.47 12.76
CA THR A 391 -26.08 -1.43 13.81
C THR A 391 -24.66 -1.18 14.33
N ARG A 392 -23.69 -0.93 13.44
CA ARG A 392 -22.31 -0.66 13.87
C ARG A 392 -22.17 0.67 14.62
N LYS A 393 -22.95 1.69 14.25
CA LYS A 393 -22.95 2.98 14.92
C LYS A 393 -23.56 2.87 16.32
N GLU A 394 -24.64 2.12 16.46
CA GLU A 394 -25.24 1.77 17.76
C GLU A 394 -24.22 1.03 18.64
N ASP A 395 -23.48 0.06 18.08
CA ASP A 395 -22.40 -0.64 18.80
C ASP A 395 -21.22 0.27 19.18
N GLU A 396 -20.80 1.19 18.29
CA GLU A 396 -19.75 2.18 18.56
C GLU A 396 -20.18 3.18 19.64
N GLU A 397 -21.41 3.69 19.59
CA GLU A 397 -21.97 4.58 20.63
C GLU A 397 -22.05 3.85 21.98
N LEU A 398 -22.46 2.59 22.00
CA LEU A 398 -22.46 1.76 23.21
C LEU A 398 -21.03 1.54 23.76
N ASN A 399 -20.04 1.33 22.89
CA ASN A 399 -18.65 1.16 23.30
C ASN A 399 -18.03 2.48 23.80
N ILE A 400 -18.29 3.61 23.14
CA ILE A 400 -17.84 4.93 23.58
C ILE A 400 -18.46 5.28 24.94
N ASN A 401 -19.75 4.98 25.13
CA ASN A 401 -20.41 5.16 26.43
C ASN A 401 -19.81 4.26 27.53
N LEU A 402 -19.33 3.06 27.17
CA LEU A 402 -18.62 2.17 28.10
C LEU A 402 -17.19 2.64 28.41
N GLU A 403 -16.45 3.14 27.41
CA GLU A 403 -15.09 3.68 27.58
C GLU A 403 -15.10 5.02 28.34
N GLY A 404 -16.11 5.87 28.10
CA GLY A 404 -16.31 7.12 28.84
C GLY A 404 -16.61 6.92 30.33
N GLN A 405 -17.18 5.78 30.71
CA GLN A 405 -17.34 5.39 32.12
C GLN A 405 -16.03 4.93 32.78
N LEU A 406 -15.01 4.53 32.00
CA LEU A 406 -13.71 4.07 32.49
C LEU A 406 -12.69 5.20 32.65
N TYR A 407 -12.89 6.35 31.98
CA TYR A 407 -12.10 7.56 32.15
C TYR A 407 -12.95 8.69 32.74
N GLY A 408 -13.16 8.64 34.05
CA GLY A 408 -13.60 9.82 34.80
C GLY A 408 -12.50 10.88 34.77
N ALA A 409 -12.85 12.13 34.43
CA ALA A 409 -11.92 13.24 34.53
C ALA A 409 -11.52 13.46 36.00
N GLY A 410 -10.23 13.24 36.29
CA GLY A 410 -9.60 13.57 37.58
C GLY A 410 -9.81 12.55 38.69
N ILE A 411 -8.99 11.49 38.71
CA ILE A 411 -8.55 10.88 39.97
C ILE A 411 -7.04 10.65 39.84
N ALA A 412 -6.29 11.67 40.22
CA ALA A 412 -4.92 11.54 40.67
C ALA A 412 -4.90 12.13 42.08
N ASP A 413 -4.70 11.25 43.08
CA ASP A 413 -4.04 11.63 44.32
C ASP A 413 -2.55 11.29 44.18
#